data_AF-A0A0G1HW41-F1
#
_entry.id   AF-A0A0G1HW41-F1
#
_cell.length_a   1.000
_cell.length_b   1.000
_cell.length_c   1.000
_cell.angle_alpha   90.00
_cell.angle_beta   90.00
_cell.angle_gamma   90.00
#
_symmetry.space_group_name_H-M   'P 1'
#
loop_
_entity.id
_entity.type
_entity.pdbx_description
1 polymer ?
#
loop_
_entity_poly.entity_id
_entity_poly.type
_entity_poly.pdbx_seq_one_letter_code
_entity_poly.pdbx_strand_id
1 'polypeptide(L)'
;MLTPLLVIKKAITPTTVLIILSFFLQLFYLGKTPYNTRTYDVLEGGGHLDYIAYVYQNHTVPPAEKGWQYHHPPLYYFLSSLPWSLSNFFPFEKIYLLLQFISVCYYTGFLFISILIFKELLPRGKTIILASALLCFWPSGIIHSVRIGNDTLYYLLFSVSLFFLIRWWENPSQNLNLLLSSVFASLTILTKSNGIVLIILLTISALTKLTNLKSGVKYLAIVFVTLVITFISFLPRFQSKLNDSSIDWLNSSVHLLNKDLAVTNTANNLLFLDINSYLTHPFTSTWSDDSGRQSFWNFLLKSSLFGEFSFEKPISILLAHSLSLMLLVFLTISITNIFFGFSRAIFLNPIIVGNLLINLAALYYFRLKLPFAPHADFRYIYPILVSFIFFLLPSSFQILNNKFLRNFTFSILWAFPIISIIFFLTI
;
A
#
# COMPACT_ATOMS: atom_id res chain seq x y z
N MET A 1 -26.34 -34.32 28.07
CA MET A 1 -27.10 -33.12 27.67
C MET A 1 -26.13 -31.93 27.72
N LEU A 2 -25.37 -31.71 26.64
CA LEU A 2 -24.37 -30.65 26.54
C LEU A 2 -25.09 -29.38 26.05
N THR A 3 -25.03 -28.33 26.85
CA THR A 3 -25.63 -27.02 26.61
C THR A 3 -25.25 -26.41 25.24
N PRO A 4 -26.21 -25.88 24.45
CA PRO A 4 -25.95 -25.21 23.16
C PRO A 4 -25.12 -23.92 23.25
N LEU A 5 -24.89 -23.40 24.46
CA LEU A 5 -24.16 -22.14 24.71
C LEU A 5 -22.63 -22.25 24.58
N LEU A 6 -22.07 -23.46 24.46
CA LEU A 6 -20.62 -23.65 24.32
C LEU A 6 -20.09 -23.55 22.87
N VAL A 7 -20.99 -23.47 21.87
CA VAL A 7 -20.61 -23.38 20.45
C VAL A 7 -20.52 -21.92 19.97
N ILE A 8 -20.98 -20.95 20.77
CA ILE A 8 -20.91 -19.49 20.49
C ILE A 8 -19.75 -18.84 21.28
N LYS A 9 -18.59 -19.50 21.35
CA LYS A 9 -17.36 -18.95 21.95
C LYS A 9 -16.13 -19.13 21.06
N LYS A 10 -16.25 -18.84 19.76
CA LYS A 10 -15.12 -18.18 19.07
C LYS A 10 -15.21 -16.70 19.47
N ALA A 11 -14.65 -16.37 20.63
CA ALA A 11 -14.65 -15.00 21.14
C ALA A 11 -14.13 -14.05 20.06
N ILE A 12 -14.89 -12.98 19.80
CA ILE A 12 -14.43 -11.87 18.95
C ILE A 12 -13.10 -11.40 19.53
N THR A 13 -12.02 -11.59 18.77
CA THR A 13 -10.68 -11.20 19.24
C THR A 13 -10.55 -9.66 19.22
N PRO A 14 -9.71 -9.04 20.07
CA PRO A 14 -9.47 -7.60 20.00
C PRO A 14 -9.07 -7.13 18.60
N THR A 15 -8.29 -7.94 17.87
CA THR A 15 -7.92 -7.65 16.47
C THR A 15 -9.12 -7.65 15.52
N THR A 16 -10.11 -8.51 15.76
CA THR A 16 -11.37 -8.53 14.98
C THR A 16 -12.19 -7.28 15.26
N VAL A 17 -12.26 -6.82 16.51
CA VAL A 17 -12.94 -5.56 16.87
C VAL A 17 -12.32 -4.38 16.14
N LEU A 18 -10.98 -4.29 16.07
CA LEU A 18 -10.28 -3.21 15.38
C LEU A 18 -10.60 -3.16 13.87
N ILE A 19 -10.68 -4.32 13.21
CA ILE A 19 -11.08 -4.39 11.79
C ILE A 19 -12.51 -3.88 11.62
N ILE A 20 -13.44 -4.31 12.50
CA ILE A 20 -14.84 -3.88 12.45
C ILE A 20 -14.95 -2.36 12.66
N LEU A 21 -14.23 -1.81 13.66
CA LEU A 21 -14.21 -0.37 13.91
C LEU A 21 -13.61 0.41 12.74
N SER A 22 -12.53 -0.09 12.12
CA SER A 22 -11.96 0.52 10.92
C SER A 22 -12.94 0.48 9.75
N PHE A 23 -13.63 -0.64 9.53
CA PHE A 23 -14.65 -0.76 8.49
C PHE A 23 -15.77 0.27 8.69
N PHE A 24 -16.28 0.45 9.91
CA PHE A 24 -17.27 1.49 10.18
C PHE A 24 -16.72 2.90 9.97
N LEU A 25 -15.46 3.17 10.31
CA LEU A 25 -14.83 4.46 10.03
C LEU A 25 -14.70 4.71 8.52
N GLN A 26 -14.36 3.68 7.74
CA GLN A 26 -14.31 3.75 6.28
C GLN A 26 -15.70 4.02 5.68
N LEU A 27 -16.76 3.37 6.18
CA LEU A 27 -18.14 3.65 5.76
C LEU A 27 -18.59 5.07 6.13
N PHE A 28 -18.22 5.54 7.31
CA PHE A 28 -18.47 6.92 7.73
C PHE A 28 -17.77 7.92 6.79
N TYR A 29 -16.50 7.65 6.46
CA TYR A 29 -15.74 8.47 5.52
C TYR A 29 -16.31 8.43 4.09
N LEU A 30 -16.74 7.25 3.63
CA LEU A 30 -17.44 7.05 2.35
C LEU A 30 -18.72 7.89 2.28
N GLY A 31 -19.53 7.88 3.34
CA GLY A 31 -20.78 8.66 3.40
C GLY A 31 -20.59 10.18 3.30
N LYS A 32 -19.37 10.68 3.53
CA LYS A 32 -19.00 12.09 3.41
C LYS A 32 -18.16 12.44 2.19
N THR A 33 -17.72 11.44 1.41
CA THR A 33 -16.71 11.62 0.36
C THR A 33 -17.25 11.14 -0.99
N PRO A 34 -17.77 12.06 -1.83
CA PRO A 34 -18.18 11.73 -3.19
C PRO A 34 -17.03 11.13 -4.01
N TYR A 35 -17.37 10.35 -5.04
CA TYR A 35 -16.41 9.62 -5.88
C TYR A 35 -15.35 10.50 -6.58
N ASN A 36 -15.63 11.78 -6.77
CA ASN A 36 -14.75 12.76 -7.41
C ASN A 36 -13.92 13.59 -6.42
N THR A 37 -14.09 13.37 -5.11
CA THR A 37 -13.38 14.12 -4.07
C THR A 37 -12.14 13.37 -3.63
N ARG A 38 -11.02 14.09 -3.47
CA ARG A 38 -9.73 13.51 -3.03
C ARG A 38 -9.30 12.37 -3.93
N THR A 39 -9.36 12.64 -5.23
CA THR A 39 -8.92 11.75 -6.29
C THR A 39 -8.22 12.54 -7.38
N TYR A 40 -7.35 11.89 -8.14
CA TYR A 40 -6.47 12.53 -9.13
C TYR A 40 -6.47 11.83 -10.50
N ASP A 41 -7.13 10.68 -10.62
CA ASP A 41 -7.09 9.82 -11.81
C ASP A 41 -8.41 9.08 -12.09
N VAL A 42 -9.49 9.48 -11.43
CA VAL A 42 -10.80 8.83 -11.56
C VAL A 42 -11.60 9.36 -12.75
N LEU A 43 -11.53 10.67 -13.00
CA LEU A 43 -12.34 11.39 -13.98
C LEU A 43 -11.53 11.85 -15.18
N GLU A 44 -12.23 11.96 -16.32
CA GLU A 44 -11.85 12.64 -17.56
C GLU A 44 -10.52 12.18 -18.22
N GLY A 45 -10.39 12.38 -19.53
CA GLY A 45 -9.14 12.12 -20.27
C GLY A 45 -8.63 10.67 -20.20
N GLY A 46 -9.50 9.68 -19.98
CA GLY A 46 -9.12 8.28 -19.84
C GLY A 46 -8.73 7.90 -18.41
N GLY A 47 -9.46 8.43 -17.43
CA GLY A 47 -9.35 8.05 -16.01
C GLY A 47 -9.87 6.63 -15.71
N HIS A 48 -9.89 6.25 -14.43
CA HIS A 48 -10.31 4.90 -14.03
C HIS A 48 -11.74 4.56 -14.46
N LEU A 49 -12.68 5.51 -14.38
CA LEU A 49 -14.07 5.26 -14.78
C LEU A 49 -14.19 5.05 -16.29
N ASP A 50 -13.48 5.85 -17.09
CA ASP A 50 -13.46 5.71 -18.55
C ASP A 50 -12.92 4.34 -18.97
N TYR A 51 -11.87 3.85 -18.28
CA TYR A 51 -11.31 2.52 -18.53
C TYR A 51 -12.33 1.42 -18.16
N ILE A 52 -12.98 1.51 -16.99
CA ILE A 52 -14.02 0.54 -16.59
C ILE A 52 -15.16 0.50 -17.63
N ALA A 53 -15.63 1.67 -18.06
CA ALA A 53 -16.68 1.79 -19.07
C ALA A 53 -16.24 1.21 -20.42
N TYR A 54 -15.00 1.48 -20.85
CA TYR A 54 -14.45 0.94 -22.09
C TYR A 54 -14.39 -0.58 -22.07
N VAL A 55 -13.90 -1.19 -20.97
CA VAL A 55 -13.83 -2.64 -20.81
C VAL A 55 -15.21 -3.27 -20.78
N TYR A 56 -16.19 -2.61 -20.15
CA TYR A 56 -17.58 -3.05 -20.16
C TYR A 56 -18.16 -3.08 -21.58
N GLN A 57 -17.93 -2.02 -22.37
CA GLN A 57 -18.50 -1.86 -23.71
C GLN A 57 -17.80 -2.73 -24.77
N ASN A 58 -16.47 -2.86 -24.69
CA ASN A 58 -15.64 -3.44 -25.76
C ASN A 58 -15.04 -4.80 -25.40
N HIS A 59 -15.19 -5.27 -24.16
CA HIS A 59 -14.62 -6.52 -23.63
C HIS A 59 -13.11 -6.67 -23.86
N THR A 60 -12.41 -5.55 -24.04
CA THR A 60 -10.99 -5.45 -24.38
C THR A 60 -10.37 -4.27 -23.66
N VAL A 61 -9.04 -4.21 -23.63
CA VAL A 61 -8.31 -3.08 -23.06
C VAL A 61 -8.22 -1.93 -24.07
N PRO A 62 -8.34 -0.67 -23.64
CA PRO A 62 -8.13 0.47 -24.51
C PRO A 62 -6.64 0.62 -24.85
N PRO A 63 -6.30 1.30 -25.97
CA PRO A 63 -4.92 1.61 -26.30
C PRO A 63 -4.25 2.47 -25.21
N ALA A 64 -3.05 2.07 -24.77
CA ALA A 64 -2.39 2.61 -23.57
C ALA A 64 -2.02 4.10 -23.66
N GLU A 65 -1.83 4.61 -24.88
CA GLU A 65 -1.46 5.99 -25.18
C GLU A 65 -2.65 6.97 -25.21
N LYS A 66 -3.89 6.45 -25.27
CA LYS A 66 -5.08 7.28 -25.48
C LYS A 66 -5.74 7.80 -24.20
N GLY A 67 -5.26 7.38 -23.04
CA GLY A 67 -5.87 7.74 -21.77
C GLY A 67 -4.88 7.78 -20.63
N TRP A 68 -5.18 8.61 -19.63
CA TRP A 68 -4.35 8.80 -18.45
C TRP A 68 -4.06 7.50 -17.69
N GLN A 69 -5.05 6.62 -17.56
CA GLN A 69 -4.97 5.37 -16.80
C GLN A 69 -4.91 4.12 -17.69
N TYR A 70 -4.99 4.26 -19.02
CA TYR A 70 -5.06 3.11 -19.95
C TYR A 70 -3.78 2.29 -19.99
N HIS A 71 -2.66 2.86 -19.56
CA HIS A 71 -1.41 2.14 -19.37
C HIS A 71 -1.45 1.10 -18.25
N HIS A 72 -2.45 1.15 -17.35
CA HIS A 72 -2.50 0.23 -16.22
C HIS A 72 -2.89 -1.20 -16.62
N PRO A 73 -2.38 -2.20 -15.88
CA PRO A 73 -2.73 -3.60 -16.09
C PRO A 73 -4.24 -3.85 -15.87
N PRO A 74 -4.81 -4.85 -16.57
CA PRO A 74 -6.25 -4.85 -16.82
C PRO A 74 -7.13 -5.48 -15.72
N LEU A 75 -6.58 -6.23 -14.77
CA LEU A 75 -7.36 -7.08 -13.86
C LEU A 75 -8.42 -6.29 -13.07
N TYR A 76 -8.04 -5.13 -12.52
CA TYR A 76 -8.97 -4.29 -11.77
C TYR A 76 -10.15 -3.82 -12.63
N TYR A 77 -9.89 -3.45 -13.88
CA TYR A 77 -10.90 -2.89 -14.79
C TYR A 77 -11.89 -3.95 -15.26
N PHE A 78 -11.43 -5.18 -15.51
CA PHE A 78 -12.32 -6.31 -15.80
C PHE A 78 -13.17 -6.72 -14.59
N LEU A 79 -12.61 -6.69 -13.37
CA LEU A 79 -13.41 -6.98 -12.17
C LEU A 79 -14.43 -5.87 -11.88
N SER A 80 -14.05 -4.61 -12.13
CA SER A 80 -14.90 -3.44 -11.91
C SER A 80 -15.94 -3.23 -13.02
N SER A 81 -15.79 -3.86 -14.19
CA SER A 81 -16.83 -3.82 -15.23
C SER A 81 -18.03 -4.72 -14.90
N LEU A 82 -17.87 -5.71 -14.00
CA LEU A 82 -18.96 -6.55 -13.52
C LEU A 82 -20.05 -5.74 -12.78
N PRO A 83 -19.75 -4.95 -11.73
CA PRO A 83 -20.75 -4.06 -11.12
C PRO A 83 -21.22 -2.97 -12.08
N TRP A 84 -20.37 -2.55 -13.04
CA TRP A 84 -20.77 -1.58 -14.07
C TRP A 84 -21.91 -2.10 -14.97
N SER A 85 -22.06 -3.41 -15.13
CA SER A 85 -23.18 -4.00 -15.90
C SER A 85 -24.57 -3.63 -15.36
N LEU A 86 -24.65 -3.19 -14.10
CA LEU A 86 -25.87 -2.71 -13.47
C LEU A 86 -26.25 -1.26 -13.87
N SER A 87 -25.40 -0.56 -14.63
CA SER A 87 -25.65 0.81 -15.11
C SER A 87 -26.88 0.92 -16.03
N ASN A 88 -27.31 -0.19 -16.65
CA ASN A 88 -28.57 -0.23 -17.42
C ASN A 88 -29.82 -0.13 -16.52
N PHE A 89 -29.69 -0.38 -15.21
CA PHE A 89 -30.81 -0.45 -14.26
C PHE A 89 -30.77 0.64 -13.19
N PHE A 90 -29.60 1.21 -12.92
CA PHE A 90 -29.42 2.22 -11.87
C PHE A 90 -28.65 3.45 -12.39
N PRO A 91 -28.93 4.64 -11.83
CA PRO A 91 -28.13 5.84 -12.12
C PRO A 91 -26.65 5.63 -11.83
N PHE A 92 -25.78 6.29 -12.61
CA PHE A 92 -24.33 6.16 -12.49
C PHE A 92 -23.79 6.47 -11.10
N GLU A 93 -24.42 7.39 -10.35
CA GLU A 93 -24.04 7.73 -8.99
C GLU A 93 -24.09 6.52 -8.05
N LYS A 94 -25.07 5.63 -8.24
CA LYS A 94 -25.18 4.38 -7.47
C LYS A 94 -24.10 3.38 -7.87
N ILE A 95 -23.73 3.35 -9.15
CA ILE A 95 -22.66 2.50 -9.66
C ILE A 95 -21.31 2.96 -9.11
N TYR A 96 -21.05 4.28 -9.10
CA TYR A 96 -19.84 4.84 -8.52
C TYR A 96 -19.74 4.54 -7.02
N LEU A 97 -20.84 4.70 -6.28
CA LEU A 97 -20.90 4.34 -4.86
C LEU A 97 -20.61 2.83 -4.64
N LEU A 98 -21.15 1.96 -5.51
CA LEU A 98 -20.86 0.53 -5.47
C LEU A 98 -19.38 0.22 -5.72
N LEU A 99 -18.74 0.91 -6.68
CA LEU A 99 -17.31 0.79 -6.93
C LEU A 99 -16.47 1.25 -5.73
N GLN A 100 -16.84 2.37 -5.10
CA GLN A 100 -16.18 2.82 -3.85
C GLN A 100 -16.36 1.79 -2.72
N PHE A 101 -17.54 1.19 -2.59
CA PHE A 101 -17.79 0.14 -1.60
C PHE A 101 -16.96 -1.13 -1.87
N ILE A 102 -16.77 -1.50 -3.13
CA ILE A 102 -15.86 -2.60 -3.51
C ILE A 102 -14.42 -2.28 -3.10
N SER A 103 -13.95 -1.03 -3.27
CA SER A 103 -12.65 -0.60 -2.76
C SER A 103 -12.53 -0.74 -1.24
N VAL A 104 -13.60 -0.42 -0.50
CA VAL A 104 -13.65 -0.62 0.98
C VAL A 104 -13.53 -2.09 1.33
N CYS A 105 -14.19 -2.98 0.58
CA CYS A 105 -14.09 -4.43 0.75
C CYS A 105 -12.66 -4.93 0.48
N TYR A 106 -12.01 -4.49 -0.60
CA TYR A 106 -10.62 -4.85 -0.89
C TYR A 106 -9.67 -4.37 0.21
N TYR A 107 -9.80 -3.11 0.65
CA TYR A 107 -8.98 -2.56 1.72
C TYR A 107 -9.20 -3.28 3.06
N THR A 108 -10.44 -3.63 3.39
CA THR A 108 -10.75 -4.41 4.60
C THR A 108 -10.15 -5.82 4.52
N GLY A 109 -10.17 -6.45 3.35
CA GLY A 109 -9.45 -7.69 3.09
C GLY A 109 -7.93 -7.54 3.31
N PHE A 110 -7.34 -6.44 2.82
CA PHE A 110 -5.93 -6.13 3.06
C PHE A 110 -5.61 -6.03 4.56
N LEU A 111 -6.44 -5.34 5.36
CA LEU A 111 -6.28 -5.24 6.81
C LEU A 111 -6.33 -6.62 7.47
N PHE A 112 -7.31 -7.45 7.09
CA PHE A 112 -7.48 -8.78 7.64
C PHE A 112 -6.23 -9.65 7.41
N ILE A 113 -5.74 -9.73 6.17
CA ILE A 113 -4.57 -10.54 5.82
C ILE A 113 -3.30 -9.99 6.47
N SER A 114 -3.11 -8.68 6.50
CA SER A 114 -1.94 -8.06 7.17
C SER A 114 -1.93 -8.31 8.68
N ILE A 115 -3.10 -8.39 9.32
CA ILE A 115 -3.22 -8.80 10.73
C ILE A 115 -2.89 -10.29 10.90
N LEU A 116 -3.18 -11.15 9.92
CA LEU A 116 -2.70 -12.53 9.95
C LEU A 116 -1.17 -12.60 9.87
N ILE A 117 -0.55 -11.77 9.03
CA ILE A 117 0.92 -11.63 8.99
C ILE A 117 1.45 -11.23 10.38
N PHE A 118 0.85 -10.23 11.02
CA PHE A 118 1.23 -9.87 12.40
C PHE A 118 1.04 -11.02 13.40
N LYS A 119 0.05 -11.90 13.22
CA LYS A 119 -0.14 -13.09 14.09
C LYS A 119 0.97 -14.12 13.93
N GLU A 120 1.63 -14.18 12.77
CA GLU A 120 2.77 -15.07 12.53
C GLU A 120 4.07 -14.48 13.06
N LEU A 121 4.25 -13.16 12.95
CA LEU A 121 5.54 -12.51 13.22
C LEU A 121 5.68 -11.93 14.62
N LEU A 122 4.59 -11.49 15.23
CA LEU A 122 4.62 -10.72 16.48
C LEU A 122 4.18 -11.54 17.68
N PRO A 123 4.73 -11.27 18.88
CA PRO A 123 4.24 -11.88 20.10
C PRO A 123 2.78 -11.53 20.34
N ARG A 124 2.03 -12.51 20.88
CA ARG A 124 0.62 -12.33 21.26
C ARG A 124 0.46 -11.27 22.36
N GLY A 125 -0.78 -10.78 22.53
CA GLY A 125 -1.12 -9.80 23.56
C GLY A 125 -1.07 -8.36 23.06
N LYS A 126 -0.53 -7.43 23.84
CA LYS A 126 -0.63 -5.99 23.56
C LYS A 126 0.08 -5.56 22.26
N THR A 127 1.20 -6.19 21.91
CA THR A 127 1.97 -5.86 20.70
C THR A 127 1.14 -6.05 19.43
N ILE A 128 0.50 -7.19 19.27
CA ILE A 128 -0.30 -7.45 18.06
C ILE A 128 -1.54 -6.57 17.99
N ILE A 129 -2.16 -6.26 19.13
CA ILE A 129 -3.31 -5.36 19.17
C ILE A 129 -2.87 -3.95 18.74
N LEU A 130 -1.73 -3.48 19.25
CA LEU A 130 -1.17 -2.18 18.85
C LEU A 130 -0.79 -2.14 17.36
N ALA A 131 -0.11 -3.17 16.84
CA ALA A 131 0.22 -3.28 15.42
C ALA A 131 -1.05 -3.22 14.55
N SER A 132 -2.08 -3.95 14.96
CA SER A 132 -3.38 -3.97 14.29
C SER A 132 -4.06 -2.60 14.34
N ALA A 133 -4.00 -1.90 15.48
CA ALA A 133 -4.58 -0.56 15.63
C ALA A 133 -3.86 0.47 14.75
N LEU A 134 -2.52 0.47 14.74
CA LEU A 134 -1.72 1.33 13.87
C LEU A 134 -2.06 1.12 12.40
N LEU A 135 -2.21 -0.15 11.96
CA LEU A 135 -2.57 -0.47 10.58
C LEU A 135 -4.01 -0.07 10.25
N CYS A 136 -4.97 -0.42 11.11
CA CYS A 136 -6.41 -0.19 10.89
C CYS A 136 -6.78 1.29 10.84
N PHE A 137 -6.04 2.14 11.55
CA PHE A 137 -6.31 3.57 11.66
C PHE A 137 -5.16 4.40 11.10
N TRP A 138 -4.37 3.84 10.17
CA TRP A 138 -3.36 4.63 9.47
C TRP A 138 -4.05 5.63 8.53
N PRO A 139 -3.76 6.94 8.62
CA PRO A 139 -4.61 7.94 8.00
C PRO A 139 -4.82 7.81 6.48
N SER A 140 -3.75 7.64 5.68
CA SER A 140 -3.89 7.52 4.22
C SER A 140 -4.64 6.26 3.81
N GLY A 141 -4.63 5.23 4.67
CA GLY A 141 -5.40 4.01 4.48
C GLY A 141 -6.90 4.24 4.41
N ILE A 142 -7.43 5.08 5.31
CA ILE A 142 -8.85 5.46 5.30
C ILE A 142 -9.18 6.23 4.04
N ILE A 143 -8.30 7.14 3.60
CA ILE A 143 -8.48 7.90 2.34
C ILE A 143 -8.49 6.95 1.14
N HIS A 144 -7.52 6.04 1.03
CA HIS A 144 -7.41 5.10 -0.09
C HIS A 144 -8.58 4.11 -0.13
N SER A 145 -9.15 3.74 1.01
CA SER A 145 -10.20 2.72 1.11
C SER A 145 -11.45 3.02 0.28
N VAL A 146 -11.78 4.29 0.07
CA VAL A 146 -13.02 4.70 -0.63
C VAL A 146 -12.78 5.14 -2.08
N ARG A 147 -11.55 5.05 -2.58
CA ARG A 147 -11.18 5.57 -3.90
C ARG A 147 -11.38 4.53 -4.97
N ILE A 148 -11.93 4.95 -6.10
CA ILE A 148 -12.08 4.11 -7.30
C ILE A 148 -10.71 4.07 -7.97
N GLY A 149 -10.09 2.89 -8.03
CA GLY A 149 -8.77 2.71 -8.62
C GLY A 149 -8.16 1.36 -8.24
N ASN A 150 -7.10 0.99 -8.94
CA ASN A 150 -6.44 -0.31 -8.79
C ASN A 150 -5.64 -0.48 -7.48
N ASP A 151 -5.50 0.57 -6.67
CA ASP A 151 -4.69 0.59 -5.45
C ASP A 151 -5.15 -0.41 -4.38
N THR A 152 -6.43 -0.40 -4.00
CA THR A 152 -6.93 -1.24 -2.89
C THR A 152 -6.91 -2.72 -3.22
N LEU A 153 -7.23 -3.09 -4.47
CA LEU A 153 -7.08 -4.46 -4.98
C LEU A 153 -5.61 -4.88 -4.99
N TYR A 154 -4.71 -3.99 -5.43
CA TYR A 154 -3.27 -4.24 -5.38
C TYR A 154 -2.81 -4.50 -3.94
N TYR A 155 -3.25 -3.71 -2.95
CA TYR A 155 -2.89 -3.91 -1.55
C TYR A 155 -3.32 -5.29 -1.04
N LEU A 156 -4.56 -5.69 -1.32
CA LEU A 156 -5.09 -7.00 -0.93
C LEU A 156 -4.28 -8.15 -1.54
N LEU A 157 -4.10 -8.14 -2.87
CA LEU A 157 -3.35 -9.20 -3.55
C LEU A 157 -1.89 -9.24 -3.07
N PHE A 158 -1.31 -8.07 -2.78
CA PHE A 158 0.05 -7.96 -2.27
C PHE A 158 0.17 -8.61 -0.90
N SER A 159 -0.72 -8.30 0.04
CA SER A 159 -0.67 -8.87 1.39
C SER A 159 -0.94 -10.37 1.39
N VAL A 160 -1.81 -10.88 0.51
CA VAL A 160 -2.03 -12.32 0.36
C VAL A 160 -0.77 -13.02 -0.16
N SER A 161 -0.11 -12.47 -1.19
CA SER A 161 1.14 -13.01 -1.70
C SER A 161 2.24 -13.01 -0.64
N LEU A 162 2.39 -11.89 0.09
CA LEU A 162 3.38 -11.74 1.17
C LEU A 162 3.13 -12.72 2.31
N PHE A 163 1.87 -12.91 2.71
CA PHE A 163 1.48 -13.86 3.75
C PHE A 163 1.91 -15.29 3.40
N PHE A 164 1.58 -15.77 2.20
CA PHE A 164 2.01 -17.10 1.77
C PHE A 164 3.52 -17.20 1.57
N LEU A 165 4.20 -16.12 1.15
CA LEU A 165 5.66 -16.11 1.04
C LEU A 165 6.33 -16.31 2.40
N ILE A 166 5.85 -15.62 3.44
CA ILE A 166 6.34 -15.76 4.82
C ILE A 166 6.15 -17.20 5.31
N ARG A 167 4.96 -17.77 5.10
CA ARG A 167 4.69 -19.17 5.50
C ARG A 167 5.57 -20.18 4.76
N TRP A 168 5.82 -19.96 3.47
CA TRP A 168 6.74 -20.78 2.71
C TRP A 168 8.18 -20.61 3.18
N TRP A 169 8.59 -19.38 3.51
CA TRP A 169 9.95 -19.11 4.01
C TRP A 169 10.26 -19.90 5.29
N GLU A 170 9.31 -19.92 6.23
CA GLU A 170 9.38 -20.69 7.47
C GLU A 170 9.36 -22.20 7.22
N ASN A 171 8.54 -22.67 6.28
CA ASN A 171 8.40 -24.10 5.96
C ASN A 171 8.48 -24.36 4.44
N PRO A 172 9.72 -24.40 3.86
CA PRO A 172 9.89 -24.49 2.40
C PRO A 172 9.33 -25.77 1.76
N SER A 173 9.13 -26.84 2.55
CA SER A 173 8.50 -28.07 2.09
C SER A 173 7.03 -27.89 1.67
N GLN A 174 6.34 -26.86 2.18
CA GLN A 174 4.97 -26.52 1.82
C GLN A 174 4.90 -25.76 0.50
N ASN A 175 5.15 -26.48 -0.60
CA ASN A 175 5.15 -25.94 -1.96
C ASN A 175 3.86 -25.20 -2.36
N LEU A 176 2.72 -25.56 -1.75
CA LEU A 176 1.46 -24.87 -2.00
C LEU A 176 1.54 -23.39 -1.60
N ASN A 177 2.24 -23.04 -0.51
CA ASN A 177 2.41 -21.65 -0.11
C ASN A 177 3.23 -20.87 -1.14
N LEU A 178 4.29 -21.46 -1.71
CA LEU A 178 5.04 -20.83 -2.79
C LEU A 178 4.16 -20.65 -4.03
N LEU A 179 3.39 -21.67 -4.42
CA LEU A 179 2.49 -21.59 -5.56
C LEU A 179 1.44 -20.49 -5.37
N LEU A 180 0.78 -20.44 -4.20
CA LEU A 180 -0.19 -19.40 -3.88
C LEU A 180 0.48 -18.02 -3.90
N SER A 181 1.64 -17.88 -3.26
CA SER A 181 2.40 -16.63 -3.28
C SER A 181 2.70 -16.16 -4.70
N SER A 182 3.15 -17.07 -5.58
CA SER A 182 3.38 -16.83 -7.00
C SER A 182 2.12 -16.41 -7.75
N VAL A 183 1.01 -17.14 -7.58
CA VAL A 183 -0.26 -16.79 -8.23
C VAL A 183 -0.70 -15.39 -7.83
N PHE A 184 -0.71 -15.08 -6.54
CA PHE A 184 -1.11 -13.75 -6.07
C PHE A 184 -0.10 -12.66 -6.49
N ALA A 185 1.20 -12.96 -6.56
CA ALA A 185 2.20 -12.04 -7.09
C ALA A 185 1.94 -11.72 -8.57
N SER A 186 1.62 -12.72 -9.40
CA SER A 186 1.19 -12.50 -10.78
C SER A 186 -0.08 -11.64 -10.88
N LEU A 187 -1.07 -11.88 -10.02
CA LEU A 187 -2.29 -11.06 -9.97
C LEU A 187 -1.99 -9.61 -9.55
N THR A 188 -1.01 -9.37 -8.68
CA THR A 188 -0.59 -7.99 -8.35
C THR A 188 -0.04 -7.27 -9.57
N ILE A 189 0.80 -7.91 -10.39
CA ILE A 189 1.30 -7.35 -11.64
C ILE A 189 0.17 -7.06 -12.62
N LEU A 190 -0.80 -7.98 -12.73
CA LEU A 190 -1.98 -7.80 -13.58
C LEU A 190 -2.96 -6.73 -13.06
N THR A 191 -2.76 -6.23 -11.85
CA THR A 191 -3.51 -5.11 -11.26
C THR A 191 -2.75 -3.78 -11.35
N LYS A 192 -1.45 -3.82 -11.02
CA LYS A 192 -0.57 -2.65 -10.94
C LYS A 192 0.89 -3.06 -11.09
N SER A 193 1.64 -2.29 -11.89
CA SER A 193 3.07 -2.55 -12.17
C SER A 193 3.94 -2.66 -10.91
N ASN A 194 3.52 -2.02 -9.81
CA ASN A 194 4.19 -2.02 -8.52
C ASN A 194 4.28 -3.43 -7.91
N GLY A 195 3.46 -4.39 -8.37
CA GLY A 195 3.60 -5.81 -8.03
C GLY A 195 4.98 -6.40 -8.32
N ILE A 196 5.81 -5.72 -9.12
CA ILE A 196 7.19 -6.16 -9.43
C ILE A 196 8.03 -6.32 -8.17
N VAL A 197 7.74 -5.56 -7.11
CA VAL A 197 8.39 -5.70 -5.82
C VAL A 197 8.23 -7.12 -5.26
N LEU A 198 7.03 -7.70 -5.35
CA LEU A 198 6.80 -9.08 -4.90
C LEU A 198 7.47 -10.10 -5.79
N ILE A 199 7.52 -9.86 -7.11
CA ILE A 199 8.22 -10.73 -8.05
C ILE A 199 9.71 -10.81 -7.70
N ILE A 200 10.34 -9.65 -7.43
CA ILE A 200 11.74 -9.58 -7.01
C ILE A 200 11.93 -10.29 -5.68
N LEU A 201 11.08 -10.02 -4.68
CA LEU A 201 11.17 -10.62 -3.36
C LEU A 201 11.02 -12.15 -3.42
N LEU A 202 10.04 -12.65 -4.17
CA LEU A 202 9.77 -14.06 -4.38
C LEU A 202 10.93 -14.76 -5.11
N THR A 203 11.49 -14.10 -6.14
CA THR A 203 12.64 -14.62 -6.90
C THR A 203 13.88 -14.74 -6.03
N ILE A 204 14.24 -13.67 -5.31
CA ILE A 204 15.39 -13.69 -4.38
C ILE A 204 15.18 -14.76 -3.31
N SER A 205 13.97 -14.86 -2.75
CA SER A 205 13.66 -15.86 -1.72
C SER A 205 13.82 -17.29 -2.24
N ALA A 206 13.33 -17.58 -3.46
CA ALA A 206 13.51 -18.87 -4.10
C ALA A 206 14.99 -19.20 -4.34
N LEU A 207 15.77 -18.23 -4.82
CA LEU A 207 17.21 -18.39 -5.09
C LEU A 207 18.01 -18.72 -3.82
N THR A 208 17.68 -18.11 -2.67
CA THR A 208 18.38 -18.38 -1.41
C THR A 208 18.13 -19.78 -0.85
N LYS A 209 17.08 -20.48 -1.30
CA LYS A 209 16.70 -21.83 -0.83
C LYS A 209 17.08 -22.93 -1.82
N LEU A 210 17.97 -22.66 -2.78
CA LEU A 210 18.51 -23.62 -3.75
C LEU A 210 19.57 -24.57 -3.16
N THR A 211 19.35 -25.10 -1.96
CA THR A 211 20.32 -25.99 -1.29
C THR A 211 20.23 -27.43 -1.77
N ASN A 212 19.08 -27.86 -2.31
CA ASN A 212 18.87 -29.18 -2.89
C ASN A 212 18.34 -29.03 -4.32
N LEU A 213 19.00 -29.70 -5.28
CA LEU A 213 18.73 -29.58 -6.71
C LEU A 213 17.27 -29.92 -7.06
N LYS A 214 16.69 -30.98 -6.47
CA LYS A 214 15.33 -31.43 -6.79
C LYS A 214 14.27 -30.41 -6.35
N SER A 215 14.38 -29.91 -5.12
CA SER A 215 13.48 -28.86 -4.63
C SER A 215 13.74 -27.51 -5.32
N GLY A 216 15.01 -27.22 -5.62
CA GLY A 216 15.42 -25.98 -6.27
C GLY A 216 14.82 -25.83 -7.67
N VAL A 217 14.88 -26.87 -8.51
CA VAL A 217 14.24 -26.88 -9.83
C VAL A 217 12.73 -26.63 -9.71
N LYS A 218 12.07 -27.23 -8.72
CA LYS A 218 10.63 -27.02 -8.50
C LYS A 218 10.32 -25.57 -8.11
N TYR A 219 11.09 -24.98 -7.20
CA TYR A 219 10.91 -23.57 -6.82
C TYR A 219 11.11 -22.66 -8.03
N LEU A 220 12.19 -22.86 -8.79
CA LEU A 220 12.48 -22.11 -10.01
C LEU A 220 11.39 -22.27 -11.06
N ALA A 221 10.82 -23.45 -11.25
CA ALA A 221 9.71 -23.65 -12.19
C ALA A 221 8.47 -22.83 -11.80
N ILE A 222 8.11 -22.80 -10.50
CA ILE A 222 6.97 -22.02 -10.01
C ILE A 222 7.23 -20.50 -10.19
N VAL A 223 8.44 -20.04 -9.83
CA VAL A 223 8.84 -18.64 -10.02
C VAL A 223 8.88 -18.28 -11.51
N PHE A 224 9.36 -19.19 -12.36
CA PHE A 224 9.48 -18.96 -13.79
C PHE A 224 8.14 -18.67 -14.45
N VAL A 225 7.07 -19.40 -14.10
CA VAL A 225 5.71 -19.09 -14.58
C VAL A 225 5.31 -17.66 -14.19
N THR A 226 5.64 -17.26 -12.97
CA THR A 226 5.36 -15.91 -12.45
C THR A 226 6.12 -14.85 -13.26
N LEU A 227 7.38 -15.12 -13.60
CA LEU A 227 8.23 -14.26 -14.43
C LEU A 227 7.73 -14.17 -15.87
N VAL A 228 7.26 -15.27 -16.45
CA VAL A 228 6.66 -15.29 -17.79
C VAL A 228 5.39 -14.44 -17.83
N ILE A 229 4.50 -14.58 -16.85
CA ILE A 229 3.29 -13.74 -16.74
C ILE A 229 3.69 -12.26 -16.60
N THR A 230 4.72 -11.98 -15.81
CA THR A 230 5.24 -10.62 -15.65
C THR A 230 5.74 -10.08 -16.99
N PHE A 231 6.57 -10.84 -17.71
CA PHE A 231 7.08 -10.46 -19.02
C PHE A 231 5.95 -10.17 -20.03
N ILE A 232 4.97 -11.07 -20.13
CA ILE A 232 3.79 -10.89 -21.00
C ILE A 232 3.02 -9.63 -20.62
N SER A 233 2.85 -9.34 -19.33
CA SER A 233 2.13 -8.14 -18.85
C SER A 233 2.81 -6.83 -19.24
N PHE A 234 4.14 -6.82 -19.39
CA PHE A 234 4.90 -5.64 -19.84
C PHE A 234 5.11 -5.57 -21.35
N LEU A 235 4.87 -6.67 -22.09
CA LEU A 235 5.14 -6.75 -23.53
C LEU A 235 4.46 -5.63 -24.35
N PRO A 236 3.18 -5.28 -24.14
CA PRO A 236 2.55 -4.18 -24.89
C PRO A 236 3.28 -2.84 -24.66
N ARG A 237 3.75 -2.58 -23.45
CA ARG A 237 4.47 -1.32 -23.12
C ARG A 237 5.84 -1.27 -23.77
N PHE A 238 6.54 -2.40 -23.84
CA PHE A 238 7.80 -2.47 -24.58
C PHE A 238 7.58 -2.26 -26.08
N GLN A 239 6.52 -2.83 -26.66
CA GLN A 239 6.16 -2.58 -28.06
C GLN A 239 5.85 -1.11 -28.31
N SER A 240 5.03 -0.47 -27.45
CA SER A 240 4.77 0.98 -27.55
C SER A 240 6.06 1.82 -27.46
N LYS A 241 6.99 1.47 -26.56
CA LYS A 241 8.29 2.14 -26.43
C LYS A 241 9.18 1.99 -27.66
N LEU A 242 9.16 0.82 -28.29
CA LEU A 242 9.91 0.56 -29.52
C LEU A 242 9.36 1.35 -30.70
N ASN A 243 8.04 1.52 -30.75
CA ASN A 243 7.37 2.28 -31.79
C ASN A 243 7.49 3.81 -31.59
N ASP A 244 7.48 4.28 -30.34
CA ASP A 244 7.62 5.69 -30.00
C ASP A 244 8.58 5.88 -28.83
N SER A 245 9.71 6.53 -29.11
CA SER A 245 10.77 6.78 -28.15
C SER A 245 10.38 7.78 -27.06
N SER A 246 9.32 8.57 -27.24
CA SER A 246 8.81 9.54 -26.25
C SER A 246 8.01 8.88 -25.13
N ILE A 247 7.45 7.68 -25.38
CA ILE A 247 6.71 6.89 -24.39
C ILE A 247 7.70 6.32 -23.38
N ASP A 248 7.38 6.26 -22.08
CA ASP A 248 8.19 5.51 -21.11
C ASP A 248 7.60 4.12 -20.84
N TRP A 249 8.46 3.10 -20.74
CA TRP A 249 7.99 1.71 -20.55
C TRP A 249 7.40 1.47 -19.15
N LEU A 250 7.75 2.28 -18.15
CA LEU A 250 7.27 2.15 -16.78
C LEU A 250 5.92 2.86 -16.59
N ASN A 251 5.77 4.02 -17.21
CA ASN A 251 4.51 4.76 -17.28
C ASN A 251 4.37 5.40 -18.67
N SER A 252 3.57 4.77 -19.54
CA SER A 252 3.42 5.24 -20.91
C SER A 252 2.62 6.54 -21.03
N SER A 253 1.84 6.90 -20.01
CA SER A 253 1.05 8.13 -19.96
C SER A 253 1.84 9.33 -19.42
N VAL A 254 3.15 9.21 -19.17
CA VAL A 254 3.98 10.32 -18.65
C VAL A 254 3.94 11.56 -19.54
N HIS A 255 3.87 11.38 -20.86
CA HIS A 255 3.79 12.49 -21.81
C HIS A 255 2.51 13.33 -21.65
N LEU A 256 1.47 12.79 -21.00
CA LEU A 256 0.24 13.50 -20.69
C LEU A 256 0.35 14.33 -19.38
N LEU A 257 1.35 14.07 -18.52
CA LEU A 257 1.54 14.79 -17.27
C LEU A 257 1.82 16.28 -17.53
N ASN A 258 1.19 17.14 -16.74
CA ASN A 258 1.52 18.56 -16.75
C ASN A 258 2.98 18.75 -16.33
N LYS A 259 3.74 19.50 -17.14
CA LYS A 259 5.15 19.81 -16.89
C LYS A 259 5.37 20.58 -15.58
N ASP A 260 4.37 21.30 -15.08
CA ASP A 260 4.44 22.03 -13.81
C ASP A 260 4.50 21.11 -12.58
N LEU A 261 4.16 19.82 -12.76
CA LEU A 261 4.34 18.78 -11.73
C LEU A 261 5.79 18.30 -11.64
N ALA A 262 6.66 18.71 -12.58
CA ALA A 262 8.06 18.37 -12.57
C ALA A 262 8.77 19.07 -11.41
N VAL A 263 9.79 18.39 -10.91
CA VAL A 263 10.49 18.73 -9.67
C VAL A 263 11.93 18.23 -9.81
N THR A 264 12.86 18.79 -9.04
CA THR A 264 14.28 18.58 -9.31
C THR A 264 14.88 17.44 -8.47
N ASN A 265 15.68 16.59 -9.12
CA ASN A 265 16.38 15.47 -8.47
C ASN A 265 17.79 15.89 -8.01
N THR A 266 17.89 16.96 -7.22
CA THR A 266 19.14 17.35 -6.57
C THR A 266 19.43 16.42 -5.39
N ALA A 267 20.70 16.30 -4.98
CA ALA A 267 21.07 15.53 -3.78
C ALA A 267 20.30 16.01 -2.54
N ASN A 268 20.07 17.32 -2.41
CA ASN A 268 19.31 17.90 -1.31
C ASN A 268 17.87 17.37 -1.27
N ASN A 269 17.19 17.41 -2.41
CA ASN A 269 15.79 17.01 -2.55
C ASN A 269 15.56 15.51 -2.36
N LEU A 270 16.58 14.68 -2.62
CA LEU A 270 16.46 13.24 -2.58
C LEU A 270 16.91 12.63 -1.25
N LEU A 271 17.98 13.16 -0.64
CA LEU A 271 18.61 12.55 0.53
C LEU A 271 18.10 13.14 1.85
N PHE A 272 17.69 14.41 1.88
CA PHE A 272 17.40 15.10 3.13
C PHE A 272 15.90 15.38 3.31
N LEU A 273 15.48 15.27 4.56
CA LEU A 273 14.17 15.72 5.03
C LEU A 273 14.28 17.21 5.35
N ASP A 274 13.48 18.04 4.68
CA ASP A 274 13.34 19.44 5.07
C ASP A 274 12.40 19.53 6.28
N ILE A 275 13.00 19.47 7.47
CA ILE A 275 12.30 19.49 8.75
C ILE A 275 11.47 20.77 8.91
N ASN A 276 11.94 21.91 8.39
CA ASN A 276 11.25 23.18 8.56
C ASN A 276 9.93 23.20 7.80
N SER A 277 9.97 22.89 6.49
CA SER A 277 8.75 22.76 5.68
C SER A 277 7.84 21.66 6.22
N TYR A 278 8.40 20.52 6.63
CA TYR A 278 7.63 19.39 7.15
C TYR A 278 6.85 19.72 8.44
N LEU A 279 7.44 20.50 9.35
CA LEU A 279 6.78 20.90 10.60
C LEU A 279 5.81 22.07 10.41
N THR A 280 6.10 22.97 9.46
CA THR A 280 5.28 24.17 9.19
C THR A 280 4.02 23.83 8.40
N HIS A 281 4.13 22.92 7.43
CA HIS A 281 3.01 22.54 6.55
C HIS A 281 2.52 21.13 6.89
N PRO A 282 1.30 20.96 7.42
CA PRO A 282 0.79 19.65 7.83
C PRO A 282 0.42 18.73 6.66
N PHE A 283 0.21 19.31 5.47
CA PHE A 283 -0.18 18.62 4.24
C PHE A 283 0.85 18.89 3.13
N THR A 284 0.86 18.05 2.10
CA THR A 284 1.67 18.25 0.89
C THR A 284 0.75 18.42 -0.31
N SER A 285 1.23 19.09 -1.35
CA SER A 285 0.53 19.30 -2.61
C SER A 285 1.47 19.02 -3.77
N THR A 286 0.95 18.43 -4.84
CA THR A 286 1.73 18.18 -6.06
C THR A 286 2.04 19.45 -6.86
N TRP A 287 1.41 20.57 -6.51
CA TRP A 287 1.50 21.83 -7.26
C TRP A 287 2.26 22.94 -6.54
N SER A 288 2.35 22.91 -5.21
CA SER A 288 2.97 23.98 -4.41
C SER A 288 4.33 23.56 -3.85
N ASP A 289 5.38 24.33 -4.17
CA ASP A 289 6.73 24.08 -3.66
C ASP A 289 6.86 24.25 -2.13
N ASP A 290 6.15 25.23 -1.56
CA ASP A 290 6.13 25.50 -0.12
C ASP A 290 5.65 24.29 0.70
N SER A 291 4.81 23.46 0.10
CA SER A 291 4.28 22.22 0.69
C SER A 291 5.27 21.05 0.71
N GLY A 292 6.54 21.31 0.38
CA GLY A 292 7.65 20.35 0.49
C GLY A 292 7.74 19.36 -0.66
N ARG A 293 7.04 19.58 -1.79
CA ARG A 293 6.96 18.62 -2.91
C ARG A 293 8.28 18.33 -3.61
N GLN A 294 9.25 19.23 -3.49
CA GLN A 294 10.60 19.05 -4.03
C GLN A 294 11.34 17.96 -3.24
N SER A 295 11.18 17.90 -1.92
CA SER A 295 11.81 16.89 -1.07
C SER A 295 11.05 15.56 -1.15
N PHE A 296 11.75 14.51 -1.58
CA PHE A 296 11.22 13.15 -1.65
C PHE A 296 10.66 12.69 -0.31
N TRP A 297 11.43 12.91 0.77
CA TRP A 297 11.03 12.48 2.11
C TRP A 297 9.85 13.27 2.66
N ASN A 298 9.79 14.59 2.42
CA ASN A 298 8.63 15.38 2.85
C ASN A 298 7.36 14.88 2.16
N PHE A 299 7.40 14.73 0.83
CA PHE A 299 6.24 14.26 0.06
C PHE A 299 5.84 12.84 0.44
N LEU A 300 6.79 11.91 0.57
CA LEU A 300 6.53 10.52 0.94
C LEU A 300 5.86 10.41 2.32
N LEU A 301 6.40 11.11 3.32
CA LEU A 301 5.89 11.02 4.68
C LEU A 301 4.53 11.71 4.82
N LYS A 302 4.34 12.88 4.20
CA LYS A 302 3.05 13.58 4.21
C LYS A 302 1.96 12.83 3.46
N SER A 303 2.29 12.29 2.28
CA SER A 303 1.35 11.44 1.53
C SER A 303 1.02 10.15 2.28
N SER A 304 1.94 9.62 3.09
CA SER A 304 1.63 8.48 3.97
C SER A 304 0.55 8.80 5.01
N LEU A 305 0.32 10.06 5.36
CA LEU A 305 -0.75 10.47 6.26
C LEU A 305 -1.99 10.94 5.49
N PHE A 306 -1.85 11.89 4.57
CA PHE A 306 -3.01 12.60 4.02
C PHE A 306 -3.12 12.52 2.50
N GLY A 307 -2.29 11.72 1.83
CA GLY A 307 -2.12 11.82 0.38
C GLY A 307 -1.61 13.21 -0.01
N GLU A 308 -1.97 13.67 -1.21
CA GLU A 308 -1.71 15.03 -1.69
C GLU A 308 -2.83 16.03 -1.32
N PHE A 309 -3.67 15.68 -0.34
CA PHE A 309 -4.88 16.44 0.00
C PHE A 309 -4.68 17.30 1.25
N SER A 310 -5.31 18.47 1.23
CA SER A 310 -5.37 19.40 2.36
C SER A 310 -6.77 19.46 2.97
N PHE A 311 -6.82 19.86 4.24
CA PHE A 311 -8.06 20.01 5.01
C PHE A 311 -8.06 21.36 5.72
N GLU A 312 -9.19 22.07 5.65
CA GLU A 312 -9.24 23.50 6.00
C GLU A 312 -9.66 23.75 7.45
N LYS A 313 -10.33 22.80 8.10
CA LYS A 313 -10.86 23.00 9.45
C LYS A 313 -9.71 23.18 10.46
N PRO A 314 -9.74 24.19 11.36
CA PRO A 314 -8.66 24.43 12.33
C PRO A 314 -8.29 23.20 13.17
N ILE A 315 -9.30 22.43 13.60
CA ILE A 315 -9.08 21.19 14.35
C ILE A 315 -8.36 20.12 13.51
N SER A 316 -8.70 19.98 12.23
CA SER A 316 -8.03 19.03 11.33
C SER A 316 -6.57 19.41 11.08
N ILE A 317 -6.29 20.71 10.96
CA ILE A 317 -4.92 21.24 10.84
C ILE A 317 -4.11 20.91 12.10
N LEU A 318 -4.64 21.16 13.30
CA LEU A 318 -3.95 20.84 14.57
C LEU A 318 -3.66 19.33 14.70
N LEU A 319 -4.64 18.48 14.40
CA LEU A 319 -4.49 17.04 14.44
C LEU A 319 -3.49 16.54 13.39
N ALA A 320 -3.45 17.15 12.20
CA ALA A 320 -2.49 16.82 11.15
C ALA A 320 -1.05 17.19 11.52
N HIS A 321 -0.81 18.32 12.18
CA HIS A 321 0.49 18.65 12.77
C HIS A 321 0.90 17.61 13.82
N SER A 322 -0.03 17.24 14.69
CA SER A 322 0.21 16.23 15.73
C SER A 322 0.62 14.89 15.12
N LEU A 323 -0.13 14.40 14.14
CA LEU A 323 0.17 13.15 13.42
C LEU A 323 1.51 13.23 12.67
N SER A 324 1.82 14.39 12.07
CA SER A 324 3.09 14.62 11.38
C SER A 324 4.29 14.52 12.34
N LEU A 325 4.19 15.15 13.51
CA LEU A 325 5.22 15.11 14.54
C LEU A 325 5.41 13.67 15.08
N MET A 326 4.31 12.96 15.33
CA MET A 326 4.36 11.57 15.77
C MET A 326 5.02 10.67 14.73
N LEU A 327 4.79 10.90 13.44
CA LEU A 327 5.44 10.15 12.37
C LEU A 327 6.97 10.34 12.39
N LEU A 328 7.49 11.54 12.69
CA LEU A 328 8.93 11.74 12.87
C LEU A 328 9.47 10.93 14.04
N VAL A 329 8.77 10.92 15.17
CA VAL A 329 9.12 10.08 16.33
C VAL A 329 9.11 8.59 15.93
N PHE A 330 8.15 8.15 15.13
CA PHE A 330 8.06 6.77 14.65
C PHE A 330 9.24 6.40 13.74
N LEU A 331 9.69 7.31 12.88
CA LEU A 331 10.88 7.11 12.07
C LEU A 331 12.12 6.97 12.94
N THR A 332 12.31 7.84 13.94
CA THR A 332 13.45 7.74 14.86
C THR A 332 13.47 6.40 15.61
N ILE A 333 12.32 5.97 16.13
CA ILE A 333 12.17 4.67 16.80
C ILE A 333 12.49 3.53 15.83
N SER A 334 11.91 3.56 14.62
CA SER A 334 12.08 2.50 13.63
C SER A 334 13.53 2.41 13.15
N ILE A 335 14.19 3.54 12.88
CA ILE A 335 15.60 3.60 12.49
C ILE A 335 16.48 3.06 13.62
N THR A 336 16.21 3.43 14.87
CA THR A 336 16.94 2.92 16.03
C THR A 336 16.76 1.41 16.17
N ASN A 337 15.52 0.92 16.04
CA ASN A 337 15.21 -0.51 16.10
C ASN A 337 15.87 -1.30 14.97
N ILE A 338 15.90 -0.74 13.77
CA ILE A 338 16.61 -1.30 12.62
C ILE A 338 18.09 -1.31 12.94
N PHE A 339 18.73 -0.18 13.24
CA PHE A 339 20.19 -0.09 13.40
C PHE A 339 20.74 -1.04 14.47
N PHE A 340 20.12 -1.10 15.64
CA PHE A 340 20.56 -1.98 16.73
C PHE A 340 20.03 -3.42 16.63
N GLY A 341 19.00 -3.65 15.80
CA GLY A 341 18.33 -4.94 15.65
C GLY A 341 18.54 -5.61 14.29
N PHE A 342 19.24 -4.98 13.34
CA PHE A 342 19.18 -5.33 11.92
C PHE A 342 19.65 -6.74 11.63
N SER A 343 20.80 -7.14 12.18
CA SER A 343 21.36 -8.48 11.97
C SER A 343 20.41 -9.55 12.49
N ARG A 344 19.76 -9.29 13.63
CA ARG A 344 18.73 -10.17 14.20
C ARG A 344 17.44 -10.12 13.36
N ALA A 345 17.07 -8.97 12.83
CA ALA A 345 15.90 -8.77 11.98
C ALA A 345 16.00 -9.54 10.67
N ILE A 346 17.13 -9.43 9.98
CA ILE A 346 17.41 -10.16 8.73
C ILE A 346 17.40 -11.65 9.00
N PHE A 347 18.06 -12.08 10.08
CA PHE A 347 18.12 -13.50 10.41
C PHE A 347 16.73 -14.08 10.70
N LEU A 348 15.91 -13.37 11.45
CA LEU A 348 14.60 -13.87 11.86
C LEU A 348 13.50 -13.65 10.80
N ASN A 349 13.52 -12.54 10.07
CA ASN A 349 12.42 -12.13 9.19
C ASN A 349 12.93 -11.45 7.89
N PRO A 350 13.71 -12.16 7.06
CA PRO A 350 14.31 -11.56 5.86
C PRO A 350 13.28 -11.12 4.83
N ILE A 351 12.11 -11.78 4.75
CA ILE A 351 11.01 -11.39 3.88
C ILE A 351 10.47 -10.00 4.24
N ILE A 352 10.36 -9.69 5.53
CA ILE A 352 9.86 -8.40 6.02
C ILE A 352 10.89 -7.28 5.81
N VAL A 353 12.18 -7.58 5.99
CA VAL A 353 13.26 -6.67 5.63
C VAL A 353 13.27 -6.41 4.12
N GLY A 354 13.19 -7.47 3.31
CA GLY A 354 13.14 -7.37 1.85
C GLY A 354 11.94 -6.55 1.38
N ASN A 355 10.76 -6.77 1.96
CA ASN A 355 9.57 -5.96 1.67
C ASN A 355 9.79 -4.48 1.99
N LEU A 356 10.47 -4.12 3.09
CA LEU A 356 10.80 -2.73 3.41
C LEU A 356 11.76 -2.13 2.37
N LEU A 357 12.90 -2.79 2.14
CA LEU A 357 13.99 -2.24 1.34
C LEU A 357 13.64 -2.17 -0.15
N ILE A 358 13.02 -3.22 -0.70
CA ILE A 358 12.70 -3.29 -2.14
C ILE A 358 11.59 -2.29 -2.49
N ASN A 359 10.57 -2.11 -1.62
CA ASN A 359 9.54 -1.08 -1.85
C ASN A 359 10.16 0.33 -1.85
N LEU A 360 10.98 0.67 -0.84
CA LEU A 360 11.65 1.98 -0.80
C LEU A 360 12.54 2.19 -2.02
N ALA A 361 13.35 1.19 -2.39
CA ALA A 361 14.22 1.25 -3.55
C ALA A 361 13.42 1.43 -4.85
N ALA A 362 12.30 0.71 -5.00
CA ALA A 362 11.44 0.82 -6.18
C ALA A 362 10.79 2.21 -6.31
N LEU A 363 10.30 2.78 -5.20
CA LEU A 363 9.73 4.14 -5.22
C LEU A 363 10.80 5.20 -5.49
N TYR A 364 11.95 5.06 -4.86
CA TYR A 364 13.08 5.95 -5.08
C TYR A 364 13.56 5.89 -6.54
N TYR A 365 13.64 4.70 -7.12
CA TYR A 365 13.93 4.52 -8.54
C TYR A 365 12.87 5.16 -9.44
N PHE A 366 11.59 5.00 -9.11
CA PHE A 366 10.49 5.62 -9.86
C PHE A 366 10.61 7.14 -9.88
N ARG A 367 10.90 7.73 -8.71
CA ARG A 367 11.17 9.16 -8.55
C ARG A 367 12.39 9.65 -9.32
N LEU A 368 13.49 8.89 -9.29
CA LEU A 368 14.72 9.21 -10.02
C LEU A 368 14.50 9.21 -11.52
N LYS A 369 13.82 8.18 -12.02
CA LYS A 369 13.59 7.98 -13.45
C LYS A 369 12.58 8.99 -14.01
N LEU A 370 11.53 9.28 -13.25
CA LEU A 370 10.43 10.15 -13.67
C LEU A 370 10.23 11.25 -12.62
N PRO A 371 10.90 12.42 -12.78
CA PRO A 371 11.00 13.44 -11.76
C PRO A 371 9.73 14.31 -11.65
N PHE A 372 8.59 13.69 -11.34
CA PHE A 372 7.33 14.37 -11.02
C PHE A 372 6.96 14.19 -9.55
N ALA A 373 6.38 15.22 -8.92
CA ALA A 373 6.03 15.19 -7.50
C ALA A 373 5.11 14.01 -7.11
N PRO A 374 4.04 13.69 -7.88
CA PRO A 374 3.18 12.55 -7.56
C PRO A 374 3.92 11.21 -7.51
N HIS A 375 5.07 11.06 -8.18
CA HIS A 375 5.83 9.80 -8.20
C HIS A 375 6.58 9.50 -6.88
N ALA A 376 6.55 10.43 -5.91
CA ALA A 376 6.99 10.18 -4.54
C ALA A 376 5.85 9.72 -3.60
N ASP A 377 4.62 9.55 -4.11
CA ASP A 377 3.44 9.25 -3.31
C ASP A 377 3.51 7.87 -2.64
N PHE A 378 3.23 7.85 -1.33
CA PHE A 378 3.22 6.64 -0.50
C PHE A 378 2.26 5.56 -1.00
N ARG A 379 1.19 5.92 -1.73
CA ARG A 379 0.21 4.96 -2.27
C ARG A 379 0.85 3.86 -3.12
N TYR A 380 1.95 4.16 -3.79
CA TYR A 380 2.67 3.21 -4.64
C TYR A 380 3.31 2.07 -3.84
N ILE A 381 3.61 2.31 -2.57
CA ILE A 381 4.27 1.35 -1.70
C ILE A 381 3.46 1.07 -0.42
N TYR A 382 2.19 1.43 -0.34
CA TYR A 382 1.39 1.33 0.88
C TYR A 382 1.53 -0.01 1.65
N PRO A 383 1.63 -1.20 1.00
CA PRO A 383 1.88 -2.47 1.71
C PRO A 383 3.18 -2.52 2.53
N ILE A 384 4.14 -1.62 2.29
CA ILE A 384 5.34 -1.41 3.11
C ILE A 384 4.99 -1.13 4.58
N LEU A 385 3.79 -0.61 4.85
CA LEU A 385 3.31 -0.29 6.18
C LEU A 385 3.32 -1.50 7.12
N VAL A 386 3.14 -2.72 6.59
CA VAL A 386 3.27 -3.97 7.38
C VAL A 386 4.69 -4.11 7.93
N SER A 387 5.70 -3.90 7.09
CA SER A 387 7.11 -3.92 7.52
C SER A 387 7.44 -2.74 8.43
N PHE A 388 6.98 -1.53 8.09
CA PHE A 388 7.23 -0.35 8.91
C PHE A 388 6.70 -0.53 10.34
N ILE A 389 5.45 -0.99 10.50
CA ILE A 389 4.86 -1.26 11.82
C ILE A 389 5.62 -2.36 12.55
N PHE A 390 6.08 -3.41 11.85
CA PHE A 390 6.91 -4.45 12.46
C PHE A 390 8.19 -3.87 13.07
N PHE A 391 8.87 -2.97 12.37
CA PHE A 391 10.09 -2.30 12.85
C PHE A 391 9.84 -1.22 13.90
N LEU A 392 8.66 -0.62 13.91
CA LEU A 392 8.27 0.40 14.87
C LEU A 392 8.09 -0.16 16.29
N LEU A 393 7.67 -1.43 16.43
CA LEU A 393 7.32 -2.00 17.73
C LEU A 393 8.55 -2.35 18.58
N PRO A 394 8.64 -1.85 19.83
CA PRO A 394 9.78 -2.12 20.73
C PRO A 394 10.01 -3.61 21.04
N SER A 395 8.94 -4.40 21.07
CA SER A 395 9.02 -5.83 21.35
C SER A 395 9.67 -6.63 20.23
N SER A 396 9.77 -6.07 19.03
CA SER A 396 10.39 -6.73 17.88
C SER A 396 11.90 -6.90 18.06
N PHE A 397 12.56 -6.02 18.84
CA PHE A 397 14.02 -5.98 18.91
C PHE A 397 14.66 -5.96 20.31
N GLN A 398 13.87 -5.98 21.40
CA GLN A 398 14.42 -6.01 22.78
C GLN A 398 15.42 -4.88 23.12
N ILE A 399 15.51 -3.80 22.33
CA ILE A 399 16.51 -2.73 22.50
C ILE A 399 16.17 -1.82 23.69
N LEU A 400 14.89 -1.61 23.99
CA LEU A 400 14.45 -0.81 25.14
C LEU A 400 14.44 -1.67 26.42
N ASN A 401 15.63 -1.91 26.97
CA ASN A 401 15.80 -2.52 28.31
C ASN A 401 15.18 -1.64 29.41
N ASN A 402 15.11 -0.31 29.19
CA ASN A 402 14.48 0.61 30.12
C ASN A 402 12.94 0.52 30.03
N LYS A 403 12.33 0.04 31.13
CA LYS A 403 10.86 -0.11 31.27
C LYS A 403 10.11 1.21 31.07
N PHE A 404 10.67 2.35 31.50
CA PHE A 404 10.05 3.66 31.33
C PHE A 404 9.99 4.04 29.85
N LEU A 405 11.12 3.98 29.15
CA LEU A 405 11.18 4.30 27.71
C LEU A 405 10.25 3.40 26.90
N ARG A 406 10.23 2.09 27.20
CA ARG A 406 9.31 1.16 26.56
C ARG A 406 7.85 1.57 26.76
N ASN A 407 7.43 1.83 28.00
CA ASN A 407 6.06 2.24 28.29
C ASN A 407 5.70 3.58 27.62
N PHE A 408 6.62 4.54 27.64
CA PHE A 408 6.46 5.83 26.97
C PHE A 408 6.26 5.66 25.45
N THR A 409 7.10 4.84 24.80
CA THR A 409 6.94 4.50 23.39
C THR A 409 5.58 3.85 23.12
N PHE A 410 5.16 2.88 23.93
CA PHE A 410 3.84 2.27 23.79
C PHE A 410 2.71 3.30 23.90
N SER A 411 2.79 4.26 24.82
CA SER A 411 1.78 5.32 24.97
C SER A 411 1.69 6.22 23.74
N ILE A 412 2.83 6.65 23.18
CA ILE A 412 2.84 7.45 21.94
C ILE A 412 2.25 6.65 20.78
N LEU A 413 2.63 5.38 20.64
CA LEU A 413 2.10 4.51 19.58
C LEU A 413 0.58 4.32 19.70
N TRP A 414 0.03 4.25 20.92
CA TRP A 414 -1.42 4.16 21.14
C TRP A 414 -2.16 5.47 20.89
N ALA A 415 -1.52 6.63 21.11
CA ALA A 415 -2.14 7.92 20.84
C ALA A 415 -2.38 8.15 19.35
N PHE A 416 -1.52 7.64 18.47
CA PHE A 416 -1.60 7.86 17.02
C PHE A 416 -2.92 7.39 16.38
N PRO A 417 -3.37 6.13 16.56
CA PRO A 417 -4.64 5.69 15.99
C PRO A 417 -5.83 6.45 16.58
N ILE A 418 -5.76 6.90 17.85
CA ILE A 418 -6.82 7.69 18.48
C ILE A 418 -6.93 9.07 17.80
N ILE A 419 -5.80 9.76 17.62
CA ILE A 419 -5.75 11.07 16.96
C ILE A 419 -6.20 10.94 15.49
N SER A 420 -5.81 9.86 14.80
CA SER A 420 -6.27 9.55 13.45
C SER A 420 -7.79 9.38 13.37
N ILE A 421 -8.39 8.59 14.28
CA ILE A 421 -9.85 8.44 14.34
C ILE A 421 -10.53 9.80 14.54
N ILE A 422 -10.05 10.60 15.49
CA ILE A 422 -10.61 11.94 15.75
C ILE A 422 -10.49 12.83 14.51
N PHE A 423 -9.35 12.79 13.80
CA PHE A 423 -9.15 13.53 12.55
C PHE A 423 -10.26 13.20 11.55
N PHE A 424 -10.51 11.93 11.25
CA PHE A 424 -11.55 11.51 10.31
C PHE A 424 -12.98 11.81 10.78
N LEU A 425 -13.24 11.86 12.08
CA LEU A 425 -14.53 12.26 12.61
C LEU A 425 -14.79 13.78 12.44
N THR A 426 -13.73 14.59 12.47
CA THR A 426 -13.82 16.07 12.41
C THR A 426 -13.87 16.65 11.01
N ILE A 427 -13.34 15.96 10.00
CA ILE A 427 -13.45 16.34 8.59
C ILE A 427 -14.84 16.01 8.05
#